data_AF-A0A945ZPV3-F1
#
_entry.id   AF-A0A945ZPV3-F1
#
_cell.length_a   1.000
_cell.length_b   1.000
_cell.length_c   1.000
_cell.angle_alpha   90.00
_cell.angle_beta   90.00
_cell.angle_gamma   90.00
#
_symmetry.space_group_name_H-M   'P 1'
#
loop_
_entity.id
_entity.type
_entity.pdbx_description
1 polymer ?
#
loop_
_entity_poly.entity_id
_entity_poly.type
_entity_poly.pdbx_seq_one_letter_code
_entity_poly.pdbx_strand_id
1 'polypeptide(L)'
;MSKIDSYLQVKGSISADFQQSLTANDAVDLLKSGNERFMTKKPAKREREALLEGAAQGQAPYAAVLGCIDSRAPIEEVFDASIGDLFVARVAGNTVNEDILGSLEYACKYAGSKAILVLGHTQCGAVKGTYSELKDGNLTVLLQRIEPAVSGIRDEVGQPPTDEAIDRCVASNVD
;
A
#
# COMPACT_ATOMS: atom_id res chain seq x y z
N MET A 1 -26.59 -1.98 8.55
CA MET A 1 -25.89 -1.29 7.45
C MET A 1 -24.45 -1.76 7.49
N SER A 2 -23.87 -2.18 6.36
CA SER A 2 -22.47 -2.63 6.37
C SER A 2 -21.52 -1.45 6.60
N LYS A 3 -20.28 -1.70 7.05
CA LYS A 3 -19.28 -0.64 7.19
C LYS A 3 -18.93 0.00 5.84
N ILE A 4 -18.99 -0.79 4.76
CA ILE A 4 -18.84 -0.31 3.38
C ILE A 4 -19.95 0.69 3.05
N ASP A 5 -21.22 0.34 3.31
CA ASP A 5 -22.34 1.25 3.05
C ASP A 5 -22.19 2.56 3.83
N SER A 6 -21.82 2.47 5.12
CA SER A 6 -21.57 3.64 5.95
C SER A 6 -20.43 4.51 5.41
N TYR A 7 -19.32 3.89 4.97
CA TYR A 7 -18.19 4.58 4.33
C TYR A 7 -18.62 5.31 3.04
N LEU A 8 -19.47 4.69 2.22
CA LEU A 8 -19.93 5.28 0.96
C LEU A 8 -20.90 6.44 1.15
N GLN A 9 -21.52 6.58 2.33
CA GLN A 9 -22.38 7.72 2.68
C GLN A 9 -21.60 8.92 3.27
N VAL A 10 -20.30 8.75 3.59
CA VAL A 10 -19.49 9.86 4.09
C VAL A 10 -19.27 10.86 2.97
N LYS A 11 -19.59 12.14 3.20
CA LYS A 11 -19.40 13.21 2.20
C LYS A 11 -17.97 13.77 2.20
N GLY A 12 -17.39 13.99 3.37
CA GLY A 12 -16.05 14.57 3.58
C GLY A 12 -15.01 13.52 3.99
N SER A 13 -14.10 13.87 4.91
CA SER A 13 -13.15 12.91 5.50
C SER A 13 -13.87 11.97 6.49
N ILE A 14 -13.33 10.77 6.68
CA ILE A 14 -13.82 9.87 7.73
C ILE A 14 -13.53 10.47 9.13
N SER A 15 -14.43 10.23 10.08
CA SER A 15 -14.28 10.67 11.46
C SER A 15 -13.51 9.66 12.32
N ALA A 16 -12.96 10.13 13.43
CA ALA A 16 -12.35 9.26 14.44
C ALA A 16 -13.36 8.21 14.97
N ASP A 17 -14.62 8.60 15.20
CA ASP A 17 -15.67 7.68 15.64
C ASP A 17 -15.94 6.57 14.62
N PHE A 18 -15.98 6.92 13.32
CA PHE A 18 -16.12 5.92 12.27
C PHE A 18 -14.94 4.95 12.29
N GLN A 19 -13.70 5.45 12.30
CA GLN A 19 -12.48 4.64 12.36
C GLN A 19 -12.45 3.73 13.60
N GLN A 20 -12.77 4.24 14.78
CA GLN A 20 -12.81 3.47 16.03
C GLN A 20 -13.85 2.35 16.00
N SER A 21 -14.93 2.52 15.23
CA SER A 21 -15.96 1.51 15.05
C SER A 21 -15.57 0.36 14.10
N LEU A 22 -14.42 0.45 13.42
CA LEU A 22 -13.91 -0.55 12.48
C LEU A 22 -13.04 -1.59 13.20
N THR A 23 -13.22 -2.85 12.81
CA THR A 23 -12.27 -3.94 13.07
C THR A 23 -11.18 -3.96 11.99
N ALA A 24 -10.15 -4.80 12.18
CA ALA A 24 -9.14 -5.04 11.15
C ALA A 24 -9.75 -5.62 9.86
N ASN A 25 -10.71 -6.55 9.98
CA ASN A 25 -11.41 -7.12 8.83
C ASN A 25 -12.23 -6.07 8.09
N ASP A 26 -12.89 -5.15 8.81
CA ASP A 26 -13.64 -4.08 8.15
C ASP A 26 -12.71 -3.19 7.31
N ALA A 27 -11.50 -2.87 7.80
CA ALA A 27 -10.52 -2.10 7.03
C ALA A 27 -10.05 -2.85 5.78
N VAL A 28 -9.83 -4.16 5.88
CA VAL A 28 -9.50 -5.02 4.72
C VAL A 28 -10.65 -5.06 3.72
N ASP A 29 -11.90 -5.14 4.20
CA ASP A 29 -13.08 -5.14 3.34
C ASP A 29 -13.29 -3.79 2.64
N LEU A 30 -12.98 -2.67 3.31
CA LEU A 30 -12.95 -1.34 2.68
C LEU A 30 -11.91 -1.27 1.56
N LEU A 31 -10.69 -1.78 1.77
CA LEU A 31 -9.65 -1.86 0.74
C LEU A 31 -10.14 -2.71 -0.45
N LYS A 32 -10.65 -3.92 -0.20
CA LYS A 32 -11.17 -4.81 -1.25
C LYS A 32 -12.31 -4.16 -2.04
N SER A 33 -13.29 -3.58 -1.35
CA SER A 33 -14.41 -2.89 -1.99
C SER A 33 -13.94 -1.68 -2.79
N GLY A 34 -12.96 -0.95 -2.28
CA GLY A 34 -12.29 0.15 -2.99
C GLY A 34 -11.63 -0.29 -4.28
N ASN A 35 -10.87 -1.38 -4.22
CA ASN A 35 -10.23 -1.96 -5.40
C ASN A 35 -11.24 -2.45 -6.44
N GLU A 36 -12.34 -3.07 -6.01
CA GLU A 36 -13.43 -3.45 -6.92
C GLU A 36 -14.03 -2.23 -7.64
N ARG A 37 -14.22 -1.11 -6.92
CA ARG A 37 -14.70 0.15 -7.52
C ARG A 37 -13.72 0.74 -8.52
N PHE A 38 -12.41 0.70 -8.22
CA PHE A 38 -11.36 1.09 -9.16
C PHE A 38 -11.41 0.24 -10.44
N MET A 39 -11.41 -1.09 -10.30
CA MET A 39 -11.43 -2.02 -11.43
C MET A 39 -12.70 -1.90 -12.28
N THR A 40 -13.84 -1.60 -11.66
CA THR A 40 -15.13 -1.44 -12.35
C THR A 40 -15.43 0.00 -12.79
N LYS A 41 -14.52 0.95 -12.54
CA LYS A 41 -14.65 2.39 -12.87
C LYS A 41 -15.90 3.03 -12.25
N LYS A 42 -16.20 2.67 -11.01
CA LYS A 42 -17.36 3.18 -10.24
C LYS A 42 -16.89 3.82 -8.92
N PRO A 43 -16.13 4.93 -8.98
CA PRO A 43 -15.56 5.54 -7.78
C PRO A 43 -16.64 6.07 -6.83
N ALA A 44 -16.33 6.08 -5.55
CA ALA A 44 -17.16 6.73 -4.55
C ALA A 44 -17.23 8.25 -4.82
N LYS A 45 -18.35 8.87 -4.47
CA LYS A 45 -18.52 10.32 -4.59
C LYS A 45 -18.21 10.97 -3.24
N ARG A 46 -17.15 11.78 -3.20
CA ARG A 46 -16.82 12.64 -2.05
C ARG A 46 -16.82 14.11 -2.47
N GLU A 47 -17.20 14.98 -1.55
CA GLU A 47 -17.20 16.43 -1.74
C GLU A 47 -15.80 16.96 -1.40
N ARG A 48 -15.09 17.51 -2.38
CA ARG A 48 -13.70 17.94 -2.23
C ARG A 48 -13.51 18.99 -1.13
N GLU A 49 -14.40 19.96 -1.04
CA GLU A 49 -14.35 21.00 0.00
C GLU A 49 -14.48 20.39 1.39
N ALA A 50 -15.48 19.52 1.60
CA ALA A 50 -15.67 18.82 2.87
C ALA A 50 -14.50 17.89 3.23
N LEU A 51 -13.82 17.29 2.25
CA LEU A 51 -12.59 16.53 2.47
C LEU A 51 -11.45 17.42 2.99
N LEU A 52 -11.24 18.58 2.37
CA LEU A 52 -10.17 19.51 2.76
C LEU A 52 -10.44 20.13 4.13
N GLU A 53 -11.68 20.54 4.39
CA GLU A 53 -12.10 21.06 5.69
C GLU A 53 -11.93 20.02 6.79
N GLY A 54 -12.38 18.79 6.54
CA GLY A 54 -12.23 17.69 7.50
C GLY A 54 -10.77 17.32 7.76
N ALA A 55 -9.96 17.22 6.70
CA ALA A 55 -8.53 16.93 6.81
C ALA A 55 -7.75 18.01 7.58
N ALA A 56 -8.20 19.27 7.51
CA ALA A 56 -7.61 20.37 8.28
C ALA A 56 -7.88 20.26 9.80
N GLN A 57 -8.94 19.55 10.20
CA GLN A 57 -9.27 19.33 11.62
C GLN A 57 -8.58 18.08 12.20
N GLY A 58 -8.05 17.20 11.34
CA GLY A 58 -7.35 16.00 11.74
C GLY A 58 -7.45 14.88 10.71
N GLN A 59 -6.92 13.72 11.07
CA GLN A 59 -6.92 12.53 10.22
C GLN A 59 -7.28 11.29 11.05
N ALA A 60 -8.00 10.36 10.44
CA ALA A 60 -8.40 9.09 11.06
C ALA A 60 -8.28 7.92 10.06
N PRO A 61 -7.12 7.71 9.43
CA PRO A 61 -6.96 6.74 8.35
C PRO A 61 -7.27 5.32 8.83
N TYR A 62 -8.13 4.59 8.12
CA TYR A 62 -8.57 3.26 8.54
C TYR A 62 -7.50 2.18 8.34
N ALA A 63 -6.53 2.41 7.45
CA ALA A 63 -5.42 1.51 7.19
C ALA A 63 -4.13 2.27 6.81
N ALA A 64 -3.00 1.59 6.97
CA ALA A 64 -1.72 1.99 6.40
C ALA A 64 -1.34 1.06 5.26
N VAL A 65 -0.73 1.60 4.20
CA VAL A 65 -0.28 0.84 3.04
C VAL A 65 1.21 1.11 2.81
N LEU A 66 2.00 0.04 2.77
CA LEU A 66 3.38 0.06 2.28
C LEU A 66 3.39 -0.42 0.83
N GLY A 67 3.86 0.41 -0.09
CA GLY A 67 3.96 0.02 -1.50
C GLY A 67 5.22 0.52 -2.20
N CYS A 68 5.35 0.16 -3.47
CA CYS A 68 6.47 0.61 -4.30
C CYS A 68 6.33 2.09 -4.69
N ILE A 69 7.45 2.76 -5.01
CA ILE A 69 7.47 4.08 -5.67
C ILE A 69 6.99 4.06 -7.14
N ASP A 70 6.54 2.92 -7.66
CA ASP A 70 6.06 2.77 -9.03
C ASP A 70 4.91 3.75 -9.33
N SER A 71 5.17 4.71 -10.21
CA SER A 71 4.24 5.81 -10.49
C SER A 71 2.95 5.38 -11.20
N ARG A 72 2.86 4.12 -11.64
CA ARG A 72 1.69 3.59 -12.37
C ARG A 72 0.65 2.96 -11.43
N ALA A 73 0.98 2.80 -10.15
CA ALA A 73 0.08 2.28 -9.12
C ALA A 73 -0.15 3.31 -8.00
N PRO A 74 -0.90 4.41 -8.27
CA PRO A 74 -1.35 5.32 -7.22
C PRO A 74 -2.26 4.58 -6.23
N ILE A 75 -1.79 4.42 -4.99
CA ILE A 75 -2.40 3.53 -3.99
C ILE A 75 -3.82 3.99 -3.62
N GLU A 76 -3.99 5.28 -3.40
CA GLU A 76 -5.28 5.88 -3.04
C GLU A 76 -6.31 5.68 -4.16
N GLU A 77 -5.90 5.79 -5.43
CA GLU A 77 -6.80 5.51 -6.56
C GLU A 77 -7.11 4.02 -6.68
N VAL A 78 -6.10 3.14 -6.55
CA VAL A 78 -6.26 1.67 -6.62
C VAL A 78 -7.24 1.16 -5.58
N PHE A 79 -7.37 1.85 -4.44
CA PHE A 79 -8.33 1.52 -3.37
C PHE A 79 -9.52 2.48 -3.28
N ASP A 80 -9.71 3.38 -4.26
CA ASP A 80 -10.76 4.40 -4.24
C ASP A 80 -10.92 5.06 -2.85
N ALA A 81 -9.77 5.41 -2.27
CA ALA A 81 -9.63 6.05 -0.98
C ALA A 81 -9.48 7.56 -1.16
N SER A 82 -10.06 8.34 -0.26
CA SER A 82 -10.02 9.80 -0.30
C SER A 82 -8.99 10.38 0.68
N ILE A 83 -8.87 11.71 0.68
CA ILE A 83 -7.92 12.44 1.51
C ILE A 83 -8.12 12.05 2.99
N GLY A 84 -7.05 11.53 3.61
CA GLY A 84 -7.03 11.15 5.03
C GLY A 84 -7.58 9.75 5.34
N ASP A 85 -8.01 8.99 4.33
CA ASP A 85 -8.54 7.63 4.52
C ASP A 85 -7.44 6.58 4.74
N LEU A 86 -6.26 6.79 4.15
CA LEU A 86 -5.10 5.90 4.22
C LEU A 86 -3.85 6.66 4.65
N PHE A 87 -2.98 6.00 5.41
CA PHE A 87 -1.56 6.34 5.40
C PHE A 87 -0.85 5.57 4.30
N VAL A 88 0.00 6.23 3.54
CA VAL A 88 0.71 5.61 2.42
C VAL A 88 2.21 5.86 2.55
N ALA A 89 2.95 4.77 2.69
CA ALA A 89 4.39 4.74 2.71
C ALA A 89 4.90 4.12 1.41
N ARG A 90 5.83 4.79 0.72
CA ARG A 90 6.33 4.34 -0.60
C ARG A 90 7.84 4.30 -0.63
N VAL A 91 8.38 3.15 -1.03
CA VAL A 91 9.82 2.92 -1.20
C VAL A 91 10.05 1.87 -2.28
N ALA A 92 11.13 1.97 -3.06
CA ALA A 92 11.37 1.04 -4.16
C ALA A 92 11.38 -0.41 -3.65
N GLY A 93 10.65 -1.28 -4.35
CA GLY A 93 10.46 -2.68 -3.95
C GLY A 93 9.74 -2.88 -2.61
N ASN A 94 8.97 -1.88 -2.12
CA ASN A 94 8.20 -1.96 -0.87
C ASN A 94 9.00 -2.54 0.31
N THR A 95 10.29 -2.22 0.36
CA THR A 95 11.24 -2.66 1.41
C THR A 95 10.95 -1.99 2.74
N VAL A 96 11.37 -2.61 3.84
CA VAL A 96 11.22 -2.04 5.18
C VAL A 96 12.59 -1.59 5.71
N ASN A 97 12.68 -0.33 6.12
CA ASN A 97 13.76 0.19 6.96
C ASN A 97 13.16 0.72 8.28
N GLU A 98 14.00 1.27 9.15
CA GLU A 98 13.63 1.77 10.47
C GLU A 98 12.59 2.91 10.38
N ASP A 99 12.73 3.81 9.42
CA ASP A 99 11.80 4.95 9.23
C ASP A 99 10.41 4.47 8.78
N ILE A 100 10.35 3.51 7.85
CA ILE A 100 9.10 2.88 7.40
C ILE A 100 8.46 2.12 8.56
N LEU A 101 9.23 1.31 9.29
CA LEU A 101 8.72 0.53 10.41
C LEU A 101 8.14 1.44 11.51
N GLY A 102 8.88 2.48 11.92
CA GLY A 102 8.41 3.46 12.90
C GLY A 102 7.15 4.23 12.42
N SER A 103 7.04 4.49 11.12
CA SER A 103 5.83 5.10 10.53
C SER A 103 4.62 4.17 10.62
N LEU A 104 4.80 2.87 10.38
CA LEU A 104 3.73 1.87 10.51
C LEU A 104 3.34 1.63 11.97
N GLU A 105 4.30 1.61 12.89
CA GLU A 105 4.03 1.61 14.34
C GLU A 105 3.22 2.84 14.74
N TYR A 106 3.56 4.02 14.19
CA TYR A 106 2.81 5.24 14.44
C TYR A 106 1.35 5.14 13.96
N ALA A 107 1.17 4.69 12.72
CA ALA A 107 -0.13 4.52 12.09
C ALA A 107 -1.07 3.65 12.93
N CYS A 108 -0.58 2.51 13.41
CA CYS A 108 -1.39 1.59 14.21
C CYS A 108 -1.56 2.05 15.66
N LYS A 109 -0.45 2.38 16.35
CA LYS A 109 -0.45 2.59 17.80
C LYS A 109 -1.00 3.96 18.21
N TYR A 110 -0.71 5.01 17.44
CA TYR A 110 -1.04 6.38 17.83
C TYR A 110 -2.15 6.99 16.98
N ALA A 111 -2.20 6.68 15.68
CA ALA A 111 -3.24 7.20 14.79
C ALA A 111 -4.44 6.27 14.60
N GLY A 112 -4.37 5.03 15.10
CA GLY A 112 -5.51 4.13 15.21
C GLY A 112 -5.90 3.36 13.95
N SER A 113 -5.04 3.32 12.92
CA SER A 113 -5.25 2.48 11.74
C SER A 113 -5.43 1.01 12.13
N LYS A 114 -6.35 0.31 11.46
CA LYS A 114 -6.80 -1.05 11.86
C LYS A 114 -6.05 -2.17 11.15
N ALA A 115 -5.42 -1.87 10.03
CA ALA A 115 -4.68 -2.84 9.22
C ALA A 115 -3.47 -2.18 8.56
N ILE A 116 -2.44 -2.99 8.32
CA ILE A 116 -1.32 -2.67 7.43
C ILE A 116 -1.44 -3.57 6.21
N LEU A 117 -1.40 -2.99 5.02
CA LEU A 117 -1.30 -3.72 3.75
C LEU A 117 0.10 -3.52 3.16
N VAL A 118 0.80 -4.62 2.87
CA VAL A 118 1.99 -4.60 2.02
C VAL A 118 1.54 -4.88 0.59
N LEU A 119 1.74 -3.91 -0.31
CA LEU A 119 1.28 -3.96 -1.69
C LEU A 119 2.48 -4.04 -2.65
N GLY A 120 2.70 -5.23 -3.19
CA GLY A 120 3.56 -5.45 -4.36
C GLY A 120 2.86 -5.10 -5.67
N HIS A 121 3.63 -5.04 -6.75
CA HIS A 121 3.10 -4.93 -8.10
C HIS A 121 3.95 -5.75 -9.07
N THR A 122 3.31 -6.31 -10.09
CA THR A 122 4.01 -7.11 -11.10
C THR A 122 5.11 -6.31 -11.78
N GLN A 123 6.13 -7.02 -12.26
CA GLN A 123 7.23 -6.47 -13.04
C GLN A 123 7.98 -5.32 -12.34
N CYS A 124 8.13 -5.40 -11.02
CA CYS A 124 8.77 -4.36 -10.21
C CYS A 124 10.22 -4.09 -10.62
N GLY A 125 10.54 -2.83 -10.92
CA GLY A 125 11.89 -2.42 -11.34
C GLY A 125 12.98 -2.66 -10.29
N ALA A 126 12.66 -2.50 -9.00
CA ALA A 126 13.61 -2.78 -7.92
C ALA A 126 13.89 -4.29 -7.79
N VAL A 127 12.86 -5.12 -7.94
CA VAL A 127 13.01 -6.59 -7.96
C VAL A 127 13.82 -7.02 -9.19
N LYS A 128 13.55 -6.45 -10.38
CA LYS A 128 14.37 -6.69 -11.58
C LYS A 128 15.82 -6.28 -11.39
N GLY A 129 16.06 -5.10 -10.81
CA GLY A 129 17.42 -4.63 -10.50
C GLY A 129 18.15 -5.57 -9.55
N THR A 130 17.47 -6.08 -8.53
CA THR A 130 18.01 -7.07 -7.59
C THR A 130 18.33 -8.39 -8.31
N TYR A 131 17.42 -8.88 -9.14
CA TYR A 131 17.60 -10.10 -9.93
C TYR A 131 18.82 -10.02 -10.86
N SER A 132 19.01 -8.86 -11.50
CA SER A 132 20.17 -8.59 -12.36
C SER A 132 21.43 -8.16 -11.61
N GLU A 133 21.45 -8.28 -10.28
CA GLU A 133 22.59 -7.96 -9.42
C GLU A 133 23.11 -6.51 -9.59
N LEU A 134 22.20 -5.57 -9.87
CA LEU A 134 22.52 -4.16 -10.06
C LEU A 134 23.19 -3.57 -8.81
N LYS A 135 24.28 -2.84 -9.00
CA LYS A 135 24.98 -2.11 -7.93
C LYS A 135 25.20 -0.66 -8.33
N ASP A 136 24.60 0.25 -7.59
CA ASP A 136 24.74 1.70 -7.78
C ASP A 136 24.42 2.46 -6.48
N GLY A 137 25.34 3.29 -5.99
CA GLY A 137 25.16 4.18 -4.84
C GLY A 137 24.30 3.64 -3.68
N ASN A 138 23.35 4.47 -3.21
CA ASN A 138 22.40 4.10 -2.16
C ASN A 138 21.40 3.03 -2.60
N LEU A 139 21.20 2.86 -3.91
CA LEU A 139 20.29 1.85 -4.45
C LEU A 139 20.77 0.44 -4.08
N THR A 140 22.08 0.18 -4.07
CA THR A 140 22.62 -1.12 -3.64
C THR A 140 22.12 -1.56 -2.26
N VAL A 141 22.08 -0.66 -1.28
CA VAL A 141 21.63 -0.97 0.08
C VAL A 141 20.13 -1.28 0.10
N LEU A 142 19.35 -0.64 -0.77
CA LEU A 142 17.93 -0.95 -0.93
C LEU A 142 17.74 -2.33 -1.57
N LEU A 143 18.44 -2.62 -2.67
CA LEU A 143 18.33 -3.91 -3.39
C LEU A 143 18.77 -5.09 -2.52
N GLN A 144 19.77 -4.89 -1.65
CA GLN A 144 20.20 -5.90 -0.67
C GLN A 144 19.07 -6.34 0.27
N ARG A 145 18.07 -5.49 0.54
CA ARG A 145 16.90 -5.87 1.35
C ARG A 145 15.92 -6.76 0.58
N ILE A 146 15.92 -6.70 -0.75
CA ILE A 146 15.06 -7.50 -1.64
C ILE A 146 15.71 -8.85 -1.97
N GLU A 147 17.04 -8.92 -1.91
CA GLU A 147 17.85 -10.10 -2.27
C GLU A 147 17.37 -11.44 -1.66
N PRO A 148 16.91 -11.51 -0.38
CA PRO A 148 16.36 -12.75 0.17
C PRO A 148 15.16 -13.31 -0.61
N ALA A 149 14.31 -12.45 -1.17
CA ALA A 149 13.14 -12.84 -1.96
C ALA A 149 13.49 -13.22 -3.42
N VAL A 150 14.73 -12.97 -3.85
CA VAL A 150 15.17 -13.15 -5.24
C VAL A 150 16.12 -14.33 -5.39
N SER A 151 17.04 -14.52 -4.44
CA SER A 151 18.17 -15.45 -4.58
C SER A 151 17.75 -16.87 -4.97
N GLY A 152 16.81 -17.49 -4.25
CA GLY A 152 16.36 -18.86 -4.54
C GLY A 152 15.69 -19.01 -5.91
N ILE A 153 14.90 -18.03 -6.34
CA ILE A 153 14.23 -18.05 -7.65
C ILE A 153 15.24 -17.79 -8.77
N ARG A 154 16.24 -16.95 -8.52
CA ARG A 154 17.34 -16.71 -9.46
C ARG A 154 18.19 -17.96 -9.65
N ASP A 155 18.49 -18.71 -8.59
CA ASP A 155 19.24 -19.96 -8.68
C ASP A 155 18.47 -21.06 -9.43
N GLU A 156 17.14 -21.09 -9.28
CA GLU A 156 16.25 -22.03 -10.00
C GLU A 156 16.15 -21.70 -11.50
N VAL A 157 15.93 -20.43 -11.86
CA VAL A 157 15.58 -20.01 -13.22
C VAL A 157 16.79 -19.59 -14.06
N GLY A 158 17.84 -19.06 -13.42
CA GLY A 158 19.02 -18.54 -14.09
C GLY A 158 18.83 -17.15 -14.72
N GLN A 159 19.78 -16.72 -15.56
CA GLN A 159 19.74 -15.44 -16.25
C GLN A 159 19.55 -15.62 -17.78
N PRO A 160 18.82 -14.72 -18.46
CA PRO A 160 18.07 -13.58 -17.90
C PRO A 160 16.75 -14.01 -17.22
N PRO A 161 16.17 -13.20 -16.31
CA PRO A 161 14.87 -13.50 -15.72
C PRO A 161 13.76 -13.56 -16.77
N THR A 162 12.78 -14.43 -16.55
CA THR A 162 11.47 -14.34 -17.20
C THR A 162 10.56 -13.38 -16.43
N ASP A 163 9.53 -12.83 -17.08
CA ASP A 163 8.54 -11.99 -16.41
C ASP A 163 7.85 -12.74 -15.25
N GLU A 164 7.56 -14.03 -15.44
CA GLU A 164 6.99 -14.90 -14.39
C GLU A 164 7.95 -15.06 -13.20
N ALA A 165 9.25 -15.23 -13.44
CA ALA A 165 10.24 -15.31 -12.37
C ALA A 165 10.30 -14.01 -11.56
N ILE A 166 10.19 -12.85 -12.21
CA ILE A 166 10.11 -11.56 -11.53
C ILE A 166 8.84 -11.45 -10.69
N ASP A 167 7.68 -11.87 -11.21
CA ASP A 167 6.43 -11.80 -10.45
C ASP A 167 6.43 -12.77 -9.25
N ARG A 168 7.08 -13.94 -9.36
CA ARG A 168 7.36 -14.82 -8.22
C ARG A 168 8.24 -14.14 -7.17
N CYS A 169 9.29 -13.43 -7.59
CA CYS A 169 10.14 -12.67 -6.67
C CYS A 169 9.37 -11.53 -6.00
N VAL A 170 8.47 -10.85 -6.72
CA VAL A 170 7.59 -9.81 -6.15
C VAL A 170 6.69 -10.42 -5.07
N ALA A 171 6.05 -11.56 -5.33
CA ALA A 171 5.22 -12.24 -4.34
C ALA A 171 6.03 -12.62 -3.09
N SER A 172 7.20 -13.24 -3.28
CA SER A 172 8.10 -13.59 -2.18
C SER A 172 8.64 -12.39 -1.39
N ASN A 173 8.66 -11.19 -1.98
CA ASN A 173 9.10 -9.96 -1.32
C ASN A 173 7.98 -9.28 -0.52
N VAL A 174 6.73 -9.70 -0.73
CA VAL A 174 5.57 -9.25 0.04
C VAL A 174 5.28 -10.18 1.22
N ASP A 175 5.53 -11.48 1.05
CA ASP A 175 5.35 -12.53 2.08
C ASP A 175 6.36 -12.45 3.24
#